data_AF-A0A090L6K5-F1
#
_entry.id   AF-A0A090L6K5-F1
#
_cell.length_a   1.000
_cell.length_b   1.000
_cell.length_c   1.000
_cell.angle_alpha   90.00
_cell.angle_beta   90.00
_cell.angle_gamma   90.00
#
_symmetry.space_group_name_H-M   'P 1'
#
loop_
_entity.id
_entity.type
_entity.pdbx_description
1 polymer ?
#
loop_
_entity_poly.entity_id
_entity_poly.type
_entity_poly.pdbx_seq_one_letter_code
_entity_poly.pdbx_strand_id
1 'polypeptide(L)'
;MFRITNIVPKIGNAIYLHTTPLASSSVFMKRQKRIDPEVAKQREMRKRRKLEKEIRLLKKEAKKFKPIEELSIIDEEKIKNIKERQRNLESPSKDCLKNEVILRKKYNALQNKLWRIDDTWISNTLNAQEIALERLKILSPELYASAIKIDDGIIKYNFQGPPLVQFHKEYKAPDGDFIDVTKKWC
;
A
#
# COMPACT_ATOMS: atom_id res chain seq x y z
N MET A 1 46.07 33.15 -24.24
CA MET A 1 47.20 33.49 -25.14
C MET A 1 48.11 32.28 -25.25
N PHE A 2 48.05 31.49 -26.33
CA PHE A 2 49.17 30.61 -26.68
C PHE A 2 49.28 30.53 -28.20
N ARG A 3 50.49 30.90 -28.68
CA ARG A 3 50.85 31.15 -30.07
C ARG A 3 50.95 29.84 -30.84
N ILE A 4 50.33 29.82 -32.02
CA ILE A 4 50.61 28.84 -33.08
C ILE A 4 52.03 29.14 -33.57
N THR A 5 52.95 28.20 -33.38
CA THR A 5 54.22 28.19 -34.11
C THR A 5 54.23 26.96 -35.01
N ASN A 6 54.01 27.21 -36.30
CA ASN A 6 54.26 26.23 -37.35
C ASN A 6 55.77 25.98 -37.39
N ILE A 7 56.17 24.82 -36.90
CA ILE A 7 57.49 24.26 -37.15
C ILE A 7 57.25 23.11 -38.11
N VAL A 8 57.43 23.38 -39.40
CA VAL A 8 57.57 22.35 -40.42
C VAL A 8 59.05 21.92 -40.39
N PRO A 9 59.39 20.71 -39.92
CA PRO A 9 60.71 20.18 -40.15
C PRO A 9 60.76 19.59 -41.57
N LYS A 10 61.81 19.97 -42.30
CA LYS A 10 62.15 19.49 -43.64
C LYS A 10 62.09 17.97 -43.70
N ILE A 11 61.26 17.43 -44.59
CA ILE A 11 61.17 16.01 -44.89
C ILE A 11 62.48 15.58 -45.56
N GLY A 12 63.36 14.98 -44.76
CA GLY A 12 64.42 14.11 -45.27
C GLY A 12 63.79 12.78 -45.66
N ASN A 13 64.18 12.26 -46.82
CA ASN A 13 63.73 10.98 -47.35
C ASN A 13 64.15 9.84 -46.41
N ALA A 14 63.24 9.42 -45.53
CA ALA A 14 63.38 8.20 -44.74
C ALA A 14 62.99 7.01 -45.62
N ILE A 15 64.01 6.34 -46.15
CA ILE A 15 63.96 5.22 -47.11
C ILE A 15 63.33 3.92 -46.53
N TYR A 16 62.71 3.97 -45.34
CA TYR A 16 62.17 2.77 -44.65
C TYR A 16 60.81 2.99 -43.96
N LEU A 17 59.95 3.89 -44.46
CA LEU A 17 58.57 3.99 -43.99
C LEU A 17 57.60 3.39 -45.00
N HIS A 18 57.18 2.14 -44.76
CA HIS A 18 56.01 1.57 -45.42
C HIS A 18 54.75 2.23 -44.86
N THR A 19 54.23 3.25 -45.54
CA THR A 19 52.87 3.75 -45.29
C THR A 19 51.88 2.88 -46.06
N THR A 20 51.45 1.76 -45.48
CA THR A 20 50.26 1.07 -45.98
C THR A 20 49.07 2.04 -45.86
N PRO A 21 48.36 2.37 -46.96
CA PRO A 21 47.15 3.17 -46.85
C PRO A 21 46.16 2.41 -45.96
N LEU A 22 45.62 3.10 -44.95
CA LEU A 22 44.66 2.57 -43.99
C LEU A 22 43.45 2.01 -44.75
N ALA A 23 43.42 0.70 -44.97
CA ALA A 23 42.32 -0.04 -45.57
C ALA A 23 41.11 -0.12 -44.61
N SER A 24 40.71 0.99 -44.00
CA SER A 24 39.53 1.09 -43.13
C SER A 24 38.22 1.28 -43.90
N SER A 25 38.21 0.99 -45.20
CA SER A 25 36.97 0.64 -45.89
C SER A 25 37.27 -0.54 -46.81
N SER A 26 36.83 -1.74 -46.42
CA SER A 26 36.61 -2.79 -47.40
C SER A 26 35.79 -2.20 -48.56
N VAL A 27 36.12 -2.57 -49.80
CA VAL A 27 35.43 -2.12 -51.04
C VAL A 27 33.91 -2.40 -50.99
N PHE A 28 33.47 -3.21 -50.03
CA PHE A 28 32.08 -3.61 -49.81
C PHE A 28 31.36 -2.89 -48.65
N MET A 29 32.00 -1.98 -47.91
CA MET A 29 31.33 -1.23 -46.83
C MET A 29 30.61 0.02 -47.35
N LYS A 30 29.30 -0.09 -47.54
CA LYS A 30 28.43 1.02 -47.94
C LYS A 30 28.32 2.05 -46.79
N ARG A 31 28.45 3.34 -47.12
CA ARG A 31 28.22 4.47 -46.18
C ARG A 31 26.83 4.37 -45.56
N GLN A 32 26.74 4.46 -44.23
CA GLN A 32 25.45 4.50 -43.54
C GLN A 32 24.66 5.72 -43.99
N LYS A 33 23.46 5.48 -44.55
CA LYS A 33 22.56 6.54 -45.00
C LYS A 33 21.85 7.15 -43.79
N ARG A 34 21.71 8.47 -43.77
CA ARG A 34 20.85 9.15 -42.78
C ARG A 34 19.41 8.67 -43.01
N ILE A 35 18.70 8.41 -41.92
CA ILE A 35 17.31 7.94 -41.96
C ILE A 35 16.43 9.11 -42.40
N ASP A 36 15.49 8.83 -43.30
CA ASP A 36 14.52 9.83 -43.77
C ASP A 36 13.73 10.41 -42.59
N PRO A 37 13.47 11.73 -42.57
CA PRO A 37 12.83 12.41 -41.45
C PRO A 37 11.43 11.84 -41.13
N GLU A 38 10.71 11.38 -42.16
CA GLU A 38 9.40 10.75 -41.99
C GLU A 38 9.50 9.36 -41.34
N VAL A 39 10.49 8.55 -41.72
CA VAL A 39 10.75 7.25 -41.11
C VAL A 39 11.20 7.40 -39.66
N ALA A 40 11.98 8.45 -39.33
CA ALA A 40 12.34 8.77 -37.94
C ALA A 40 11.12 9.14 -37.09
N LYS A 41 10.23 10.02 -37.59
CA LYS A 41 8.96 10.37 -36.92
C LYS A 41 8.05 9.16 -36.72
N GLN A 42 7.93 8.28 -37.71
CA GLN A 42 7.15 7.06 -37.59
C GLN A 42 7.72 6.10 -36.52
N ARG A 43 9.05 5.97 -36.43
CA ARG A 43 9.72 5.18 -35.38
C ARG A 43 9.46 5.76 -33.99
N GLU A 44 9.51 7.08 -33.84
CA GLU A 44 9.22 7.76 -32.59
C GLU A 44 7.75 7.59 -32.17
N MET A 45 6.80 7.80 -33.10
CA MET A 45 5.38 7.58 -32.84
C MET A 45 5.07 6.14 -32.45
N ARG A 46 5.75 5.15 -33.04
CA ARG A 46 5.65 3.75 -32.64
C ARG A 46 6.17 3.52 -31.21
N LYS A 47 7.29 4.13 -30.82
CA LYS A 47 7.82 4.06 -29.45
C LYS A 47 6.87 4.71 -28.45
N ARG A 48 6.37 5.91 -28.75
CA ARG A 48 5.39 6.63 -27.92
C ARG A 48 4.13 5.81 -27.67
N ARG A 49 3.56 5.21 -28.73
CA ARG A 49 2.38 4.35 -28.63
C ARG A 49 2.62 3.09 -27.79
N LYS A 50 3.83 2.51 -27.84
CA LYS A 50 4.19 1.36 -27.00
C LYS A 50 4.25 1.76 -25.52
N LEU A 51 4.95 2.85 -25.22
CA LEU A 51 5.06 3.38 -23.86
C LEU A 51 3.69 3.76 -23.28
N GLU A 52 2.82 4.39 -24.09
CA GLU A 52 1.48 4.76 -23.65
C GLU A 52 0.61 3.54 -23.29
N LYS A 53 0.71 2.47 -24.08
CA LYS A 53 0.02 1.20 -23.78
C LYS A 53 0.55 0.57 -22.49
N GLU A 54 1.86 0.56 -22.31
CA GLU A 54 2.51 0.02 -21.11
C GLU A 54 2.13 0.81 -19.85
N ILE A 55 2.17 2.15 -19.92
CA ILE A 55 1.68 3.02 -18.85
C ILE A 55 0.21 2.75 -18.54
N ARG A 56 -0.63 2.50 -19.56
CA ARG A 56 -2.05 2.15 -19.35
C ARG A 56 -2.21 0.80 -18.66
N LEU A 57 -1.38 -0.19 -18.97
CA LEU A 57 -1.38 -1.50 -18.31
C LEU A 57 -0.93 -1.37 -16.84
N LEU A 58 0.20 -0.70 -16.60
CA LEU A 58 0.71 -0.45 -15.25
C LEU A 58 -0.30 0.30 -14.38
N LYS A 59 -0.98 1.31 -14.93
CA LYS A 59 -2.06 2.02 -14.22
C LYS A 59 -3.24 1.11 -13.88
N LYS A 60 -3.57 0.14 -14.74
CA LYS A 60 -4.64 -0.83 -14.48
C LYS A 60 -4.25 -1.83 -13.39
N GLU A 61 -2.99 -2.25 -13.36
CA GLU A 61 -2.45 -3.17 -12.36
C GLU A 61 -2.26 -2.51 -11.00
N ALA A 62 -1.73 -1.28 -10.95
CA ALA A 62 -1.57 -0.51 -9.71
C ALA A 62 -2.90 -0.25 -8.97
N LYS A 63 -4.03 -0.31 -9.68
CA LYS A 63 -5.38 -0.16 -9.11
C LYS A 63 -5.92 -1.47 -8.50
N LYS A 64 -5.30 -2.63 -8.77
CA LYS A 64 -5.73 -3.90 -8.17
C LYS A 64 -5.30 -3.90 -6.69
N PHE A 65 -6.25 -4.17 -5.80
CA PHE A 65 -5.96 -4.33 -4.39
C PHE A 65 -5.33 -5.71 -4.14
N LYS A 66 -4.52 -5.80 -3.07
CA LYS A 66 -4.06 -7.09 -2.58
C LYS A 66 -5.27 -7.92 -2.13
N PRO A 67 -5.32 -9.22 -2.43
CA PRO A 67 -6.41 -10.07 -1.99
C PRO A 67 -6.42 -10.16 -0.46
N ILE A 68 -7.61 -10.21 0.14
CA ILE A 68 -7.78 -10.41 1.57
C ILE A 68 -7.90 -11.92 1.80
N GLU A 69 -6.85 -12.54 2.33
CA GLU A 69 -6.76 -14.00 2.49
C GLU A 69 -7.91 -14.54 3.36
N GLU A 70 -8.29 -13.83 4.43
CA GLU A 70 -9.37 -14.23 5.35
C GLU A 70 -10.76 -14.24 4.71
N LEU A 71 -10.99 -13.38 3.72
CA LEU A 71 -12.27 -13.27 3.00
C LEU A 71 -12.32 -14.17 1.75
N SER A 72 -11.17 -14.69 1.31
CA SER A 72 -11.13 -15.57 0.15
C SER A 72 -11.88 -16.87 0.47
N ILE A 73 -12.85 -17.20 -0.39
CA ILE A 73 -13.70 -18.38 -0.23
C ILE A 73 -12.78 -19.60 -0.31
N ILE A 74 -12.66 -20.31 0.82
CA ILE A 74 -12.15 -21.67 1.04
C ILE A 74 -11.08 -22.12 0.02
N ASP A 75 -9.83 -22.26 0.48
CA ASP A 75 -8.74 -22.85 -0.30
C ASP A 75 -9.24 -24.01 -1.17
N GLU A 76 -8.94 -24.01 -2.46
CA GLU A 76 -9.46 -25.01 -3.42
C GLU A 76 -9.18 -26.45 -2.97
N GLU A 77 -8.11 -26.66 -2.21
CA GLU A 77 -7.75 -27.93 -1.57
C GLU A 77 -8.74 -28.35 -0.48
N LYS A 78 -9.21 -27.41 0.34
CA LYS A 78 -10.22 -27.66 1.37
C LYS A 78 -11.56 -28.01 0.73
N ILE A 79 -11.87 -27.47 -0.46
CA ILE A 79 -13.09 -27.80 -1.22
C ILE A 79 -13.08 -29.26 -1.70
N LYS A 80 -11.94 -29.76 -2.17
CA LYS A 80 -11.80 -31.15 -2.67
C LYS A 80 -12.11 -32.19 -1.59
N ASN A 81 -11.70 -31.93 -0.35
CA ASN A 81 -11.86 -32.87 0.76
C ASN A 81 -13.06 -32.54 1.68
N ILE A 82 -14.03 -31.74 1.24
CA ILE A 82 -15.19 -31.33 2.09
C ILE A 82 -15.91 -32.55 2.66
N LYS A 83 -16.14 -33.58 1.84
CA LYS A 83 -16.91 -34.77 2.25
C LYS A 83 -16.24 -35.54 3.39
N GLU A 84 -14.92 -35.55 3.44
CA GLU A 84 -14.15 -36.23 4.49
C GLU A 84 -14.06 -35.39 5.78
N ARG A 85 -14.13 -34.06 5.64
CA ARG A 85 -14.03 -33.10 6.77
C ARG A 85 -15.38 -32.66 7.33
N GLN A 86 -16.47 -33.05 6.67
CA GLN A 86 -17.81 -32.69 7.12
C GLN A 86 -18.13 -33.43 8.42
N ARG A 87 -18.49 -32.66 9.46
CA ARG A 87 -18.98 -33.23 10.71
C ARG A 87 -20.44 -33.62 10.54
N ASN A 88 -20.77 -34.87 10.84
CA ASN A 88 -22.16 -35.31 10.93
C ASN A 88 -22.75 -34.79 12.25
N LEU A 89 -23.62 -33.79 12.16
CA LEU A 89 -24.28 -33.19 13.32
C LEU A 89 -25.64 -33.82 13.53
N GLU A 90 -25.97 -34.14 14.77
CA GLU A 90 -27.32 -34.57 15.16
C GLU A 90 -28.28 -33.37 15.16
N SER A 91 -29.55 -33.63 14.82
CA SER A 91 -30.58 -32.59 14.87
C SER A 91 -30.82 -32.15 16.33
N PRO A 92 -30.85 -30.85 16.63
CA PRO A 92 -31.03 -30.38 18.00
C PRO A 92 -32.39 -30.79 18.55
N SER A 93 -32.43 -31.17 19.83
CA SER A 93 -33.68 -31.45 20.54
C SER A 93 -34.59 -30.20 20.59
N LYS A 94 -35.91 -30.41 20.59
CA LYS A 94 -36.91 -29.33 20.65
C LYS A 94 -36.71 -28.41 21.87
N ASP A 95 -36.28 -28.97 23.00
CA ASP A 95 -36.06 -28.17 24.21
C ASP A 95 -34.78 -27.33 24.13
N CYS A 96 -33.75 -27.83 23.43
CA CYS A 96 -32.55 -27.06 23.13
C CYS A 96 -32.88 -25.82 22.28
N LEU A 97 -33.69 -25.99 21.23
CA LEU A 97 -34.17 -24.89 20.39
C LEU A 97 -35.00 -23.86 21.16
N LYS A 98 -35.90 -24.32 22.05
CA LYS A 98 -36.67 -23.41 22.92
C LYS A 98 -35.74 -22.60 23.83
N ASN A 99 -34.76 -23.25 24.45
CA ASN A 99 -33.80 -22.59 25.33
C ASN A 99 -32.96 -21.55 24.58
N GLU A 100 -32.51 -21.87 23.37
CA GLU A 100 -31.78 -20.92 22.51
C GLU A 100 -32.64 -19.66 22.22
N VAL A 101 -33.92 -19.84 21.88
CA VAL A 101 -34.83 -18.71 21.62
C VAL A 101 -35.00 -17.84 22.88
N ILE A 102 -35.15 -18.45 24.05
CA ILE A 102 -35.28 -17.72 25.32
C ILE A 102 -33.99 -16.95 25.63
N LEU A 103 -32.83 -17.59 25.46
CA LEU A 103 -31.52 -16.97 25.67
C LEU A 103 -31.31 -15.79 24.72
N ARG A 104 -31.62 -15.96 23.43
CA ARG A 104 -31.51 -14.90 22.44
C ARG A 104 -32.41 -13.71 22.75
N LYS A 105 -33.65 -13.95 23.19
CA LYS A 105 -34.55 -12.87 23.65
C LYS A 105 -33.98 -12.12 24.84
N LYS A 106 -33.45 -12.83 25.85
CA LYS A 106 -32.81 -12.22 27.02
C LYS A 106 -31.57 -11.41 26.63
N TYR A 107 -30.71 -11.97 25.78
CA TYR A 107 -29.51 -11.30 25.28
C TYR A 107 -29.86 -10.00 24.54
N ASN A 108 -30.82 -10.05 23.62
CA ASN A 108 -31.28 -8.86 22.90
C ASN A 108 -31.85 -7.79 23.84
N ALA A 109 -32.60 -8.19 24.86
CA ALA A 109 -33.12 -7.27 25.87
C ALA A 109 -31.98 -6.60 26.68
N LEU A 110 -30.93 -7.35 27.01
CA LEU A 110 -29.74 -6.81 27.68
C LEU A 110 -28.97 -5.85 26.77
N GLN A 111 -28.75 -6.21 25.51
CA GLN A 111 -28.05 -5.36 24.55
C GLN A 111 -28.78 -4.03 24.33
N ASN A 112 -30.12 -4.07 24.22
CA ASN A 112 -30.93 -2.87 24.12
C ASN A 112 -30.82 -1.97 25.36
N LYS A 113 -30.70 -2.56 26.57
CA LYS A 113 -30.48 -1.79 27.80
C LYS A 113 -29.09 -1.14 27.79
N LEU A 114 -28.05 -1.87 27.40
CA LEU A 114 -26.70 -1.35 27.32
C LEU A 114 -26.61 -0.17 26.35
N TRP A 115 -27.19 -0.32 25.15
CA TRP A 115 -27.24 0.76 24.16
C TRP A 115 -27.96 2.01 24.66
N ARG A 116 -29.06 1.86 25.41
CA ARG A 116 -29.75 3.01 26.00
C ARG A 116 -28.88 3.72 27.04
N ILE A 117 -28.13 2.97 27.85
CA ILE A 117 -27.21 3.55 28.83
C ILE A 117 -26.13 4.34 28.10
N ASP A 118 -25.49 3.74 27.10
CA ASP A 118 -24.44 4.39 26.31
C ASP A 118 -24.96 5.66 25.62
N ASP A 119 -26.14 5.59 24.99
CA ASP A 119 -26.77 6.71 24.30
C ASP A 119 -27.11 7.87 25.25
N THR A 120 -27.64 7.55 26.44
CA THR A 120 -27.89 8.57 27.46
C THR A 120 -26.60 9.19 27.97
N TRP A 121 -25.54 8.39 28.13
CA TRP A 121 -24.24 8.89 28.57
C TRP A 121 -23.63 9.82 27.52
N ILE A 122 -23.61 9.42 26.25
CA ILE A 122 -23.12 10.26 25.14
C ILE A 122 -23.92 11.56 25.07
N SER A 123 -25.24 11.48 25.07
CA SER A 123 -26.12 12.66 25.02
C SER A 123 -25.85 13.63 26.18
N ASN A 124 -25.71 13.11 27.41
CA ASN A 124 -25.41 13.92 28.58
C ASN A 124 -24.02 14.57 28.49
N THR A 125 -23.01 13.83 27.99
CA THR A 125 -21.66 14.38 27.81
C THR A 125 -21.63 15.50 26.75
N LEU A 126 -22.35 15.34 25.64
CA LEU A 126 -22.46 16.37 24.60
C LEU A 126 -23.18 17.61 25.14
N ASN A 127 -24.32 17.45 25.81
CA ASN A 127 -25.05 18.56 26.42
C ASN A 127 -24.17 19.32 27.44
N ALA A 128 -23.42 18.60 28.28
CA ALA A 128 -22.50 19.21 29.23
C ALA A 128 -21.37 19.98 28.53
N GLN A 129 -20.83 19.44 27.44
CA GLN A 129 -19.81 20.10 26.63
C GLN A 129 -20.35 21.38 25.98
N GLU A 130 -21.56 21.34 25.41
CA GLU A 130 -22.21 22.50 24.79
C GLU A 130 -22.45 23.62 25.81
N ILE A 131 -23.05 23.29 26.96
CA ILE A 131 -23.28 24.26 28.05
C ILE A 131 -21.96 24.87 28.53
N ALA A 132 -20.90 24.07 28.64
CA ALA A 132 -19.58 24.56 29.03
C ALA A 132 -19.01 25.54 27.98
N LEU A 133 -19.15 25.24 26.70
CA LEU A 133 -18.69 26.10 25.60
C LEU A 133 -19.50 27.42 25.51
N GLU A 134 -20.81 27.37 25.71
CA GLU A 134 -21.66 28.57 25.75
C GLU A 134 -21.26 29.51 26.89
N ARG A 135 -21.05 28.95 28.10
CA ARG A 135 -20.56 29.73 29.25
C ARG A 135 -19.18 30.31 28.98
N LEU A 136 -18.28 29.53 28.39
CA LEU A 136 -16.92 29.96 28.09
C LEU A 136 -16.90 31.09 27.04
N LYS A 137 -17.82 31.05 26.07
CA LYS A 137 -18.01 32.13 25.09
C LYS A 137 -18.41 33.46 25.74
N ILE A 138 -19.27 33.42 26.77
CA ILE A 138 -19.70 34.63 27.50
C ILE A 138 -18.55 35.19 28.35
N LEU A 139 -17.78 34.33 29.01
CA LEU A 139 -16.70 34.75 29.91
C LEU A 139 -15.45 35.21 29.15
N SER A 140 -15.07 34.51 28.09
CA SER A 140 -13.81 34.74 27.37
C SER A 140 -13.88 34.27 25.90
N PRO A 141 -14.08 35.18 24.93
CA PRO A 141 -14.19 34.81 23.52
C PRO A 141 -12.88 34.28 22.93
N GLU A 142 -11.72 34.72 23.45
CA GLU A 142 -10.41 34.26 22.98
C GLU A 142 -10.17 32.77 23.27
N LEU A 143 -10.50 32.31 24.48
CA LEU A 143 -10.40 30.90 24.86
C LEU A 143 -11.42 30.03 24.13
N TYR A 144 -12.59 30.59 23.78
CA TYR A 144 -13.58 29.88 22.96
C TYR A 144 -13.03 29.62 21.56
N ALA A 145 -12.39 30.64 20.96
CA ALA A 145 -11.76 30.52 19.65
C ALA A 145 -10.58 29.53 19.63
N SER A 146 -9.87 29.35 20.75
CA SER A 146 -8.85 28.31 20.86
C SER A 146 -9.44 26.92 21.07
N ALA A 147 -10.47 26.78 21.92
CA ALA A 147 -11.08 25.49 22.26
C ALA A 147 -11.80 24.80 21.08
N ILE A 148 -12.30 25.56 20.11
CA ILE A 148 -12.96 25.00 18.90
C ILE A 148 -11.95 24.41 17.91
N LYS A 149 -10.68 24.83 17.97
CA LYS A 149 -9.68 24.36 17.02
C LYS A 149 -9.46 22.86 17.21
N ILE A 150 -9.46 22.13 16.09
CA ILE A 150 -9.14 20.71 16.07
C ILE A 150 -7.66 20.56 16.40
N ASP A 151 -7.32 19.67 17.33
CA ASP A 151 -5.94 19.33 17.64
C ASP A 151 -5.43 18.26 16.66
N ASP A 152 -4.51 18.64 15.79
CA ASP A 152 -3.88 17.77 14.80
C ASP A 152 -3.12 16.59 15.45
N GLY A 153 -2.75 16.70 16.74
CA GLY A 153 -2.09 15.63 17.49
C GLY A 153 -2.99 14.42 17.78
N ILE A 154 -4.30 14.64 17.92
CA ILE A 154 -5.28 13.58 18.27
C ILE A 154 -5.49 12.60 17.11
N ILE A 155 -5.25 13.02 15.87
CA ILE A 155 -5.45 12.20 14.66
C ILE A 155 -4.54 10.94 14.68
N LYS A 156 -3.41 10.97 15.42
CA LYS A 156 -2.45 9.86 15.52
C LYS A 156 -2.57 9.09 16.85
N TYR A 157 -3.79 8.86 17.32
CA TYR A 157 -4.02 8.10 18.55
C TYR A 157 -3.89 6.59 18.32
N ASN A 158 -3.06 5.92 19.12
CA ASN A 158 -2.93 4.45 19.13
C ASN A 158 -3.44 3.92 20.48
N PHE A 159 -4.44 3.05 20.43
CA PHE A 159 -5.05 2.45 21.62
C PHE A 159 -4.99 0.92 21.52
N GLN A 160 -4.43 0.31 22.56
CA GLN A 160 -4.50 -1.14 22.75
C GLN A 160 -5.64 -1.46 23.70
N GLY A 161 -6.51 -2.39 23.31
CA GLY A 161 -7.61 -2.84 24.15
C GLY A 161 -7.12 -3.47 25.48
N PRO A 162 -8.00 -3.54 26.49
CA PRO A 162 -7.64 -4.17 27.75
C PRO A 162 -7.30 -5.66 27.54
N PRO A 163 -6.22 -6.18 28.14
CA PRO A 163 -5.89 -7.59 28.05
C PRO A 163 -6.86 -8.45 28.87
N LEU A 164 -7.00 -9.73 28.53
CA LEU A 164 -7.82 -10.68 29.28
C LEU A 164 -7.30 -10.87 30.73
N VAL A 165 -5.97 -10.90 30.88
CA VAL A 165 -5.28 -11.05 32.16
C VAL A 165 -4.27 -9.91 32.30
N GLN A 166 -4.06 -9.44 33.53
CA GLN A 166 -3.06 -8.43 33.83
C GLN A 166 -1.64 -8.92 33.57
N PHE A 167 -0.73 -7.99 33.26
CA PHE A 167 0.67 -8.31 32.99
C PHE A 167 1.39 -8.83 34.25
N HIS A 168 2.09 -9.95 34.10
CA HIS A 168 2.95 -10.52 35.14
C HIS A 168 4.39 -10.00 34.98
N LYS A 169 4.85 -9.17 35.91
CA LYS A 169 6.19 -8.53 35.84
C LYS A 169 7.37 -9.51 35.84
N GLU A 170 7.20 -10.67 36.45
CA GLU A 170 8.26 -11.68 36.60
C GLU A 170 8.26 -12.73 35.48
N TYR A 171 7.36 -12.62 34.51
CA TYR A 171 7.29 -13.56 33.41
C TYR A 171 8.48 -13.36 32.47
N LYS A 172 9.32 -14.39 32.34
CA LYS A 172 10.38 -14.46 31.32
C LYS A 172 9.85 -15.24 30.14
N ALA A 173 9.66 -14.56 29.01
CA ALA A 173 9.29 -15.21 27.77
C ALA A 173 10.42 -16.16 27.30
N PRO A 174 10.08 -17.31 26.70
CA PRO A 174 11.08 -18.17 26.07
C PRO A 174 11.68 -17.49 24.84
N ASP A 175 12.94 -17.81 24.54
CA ASP A 175 13.62 -17.30 23.34
C ASP A 175 13.05 -17.93 22.06
N GLY A 176 12.98 -17.15 20.98
CA GLY A 176 12.53 -17.61 19.67
C GLY A 176 12.68 -16.55 18.58
N ASP A 177 12.83 -17.00 17.34
CA ASP A 177 12.96 -16.14 16.17
C ASP A 177 11.60 -15.85 15.53
N PHE A 178 11.35 -14.59 15.17
CA PHE A 178 10.18 -14.19 14.39
C PHE A 178 10.56 -14.11 12.90
N ILE A 179 9.97 -14.99 12.08
CA ILE A 179 10.13 -14.99 10.62
C ILE A 179 8.81 -14.52 10.00
N ASP A 180 8.87 -13.38 9.30
CA ASP A 180 7.71 -12.87 8.56
C ASP A 180 7.45 -13.71 7.30
N VAL A 181 6.34 -14.45 7.31
CA VAL A 181 5.88 -15.31 6.21
C VAL A 181 4.77 -14.66 5.37
N THR A 182 4.57 -13.35 5.48
CA THR A 182 3.55 -12.63 4.70
C THR A 182 3.78 -12.76 3.20
N LYS A 183 2.73 -13.14 2.47
CA LYS A 183 2.80 -13.30 1.02
C LYS A 183 2.96 -11.94 0.34
N LYS A 184 4.00 -11.83 -0.48
CA LYS A 184 4.23 -10.64 -1.32
C LYS A 184 3.44 -10.80 -2.61
N TRP A 185 2.45 -9.93 -2.80
CA TRP A 185 1.67 -9.80 -4.02
C TRP A 185 2.33 -8.70 -4.88
N CYS A 186 3.00 -9.09 -5.97
CA CYS A 186 3.63 -8.19 -6.95
C CYS A 186 2.78 -8.07 -8.21
#